data_AF-M1B985-F1
#
_entry.id   AF-M1B985-F1
#
_cell.length_a   1.000
_cell.length_b   1.000
_cell.length_c   1.000
_cell.angle_alpha   90.00
_cell.angle_beta   90.00
_cell.angle_gamma   90.00
#
_symmetry.space_group_name_H-M   'P 1'
#
loop_
_entity.id
_entity.type
_entity.pdbx_description
1 polymer ?
#
loop_
_entity_poly.entity_id
_entity_poly.type
_entity_poly.pdbx_seq_one_letter_code
_entity_poly.pdbx_strand_id
1 'polypeptide(L)'
;MRKICKIYRALVSGVMDMDEVVIKQPIGTIKYPGVAKGLYVASPSGKPALSSVRVLERDSENNCTLVQVEIQSGRPHQIRIHLSFIGYPLIGDPLYVSGGQPKCFHPELMDESFEKDGGYQRPENPVPGDCGYNLHAHQIGLIHPITNELIKITAPLPAILQTREEREAS
;
A
#
# COMPACT_ATOMS: atom_id res chain seq x y z
N MET A 1 10.25 0.12 24.16
CA MET A 1 9.88 1.36 23.43
C MET A 1 10.26 1.19 21.96
N ARG A 2 9.35 1.50 21.02
CA ARG A 2 9.68 1.41 19.58
C ARG A 2 10.59 2.57 19.17
N LYS A 3 11.63 2.27 18.40
CA LYS A 3 12.60 3.27 17.93
C LYS A 3 12.09 4.11 16.75
N ILE A 4 11.08 3.62 16.02
CA ILE A 4 10.56 4.26 14.80
C ILE A 4 9.03 4.09 14.75
N CYS A 5 8.32 5.16 14.43
CA CYS A 5 6.89 5.20 14.07
C CYS A 5 6.77 5.73 12.63
N LYS A 6 5.93 5.10 11.81
CA LYS A 6 5.69 5.50 10.41
C LYS A 6 4.20 5.55 10.15
N ILE A 7 3.71 6.71 9.74
CA ILE A 7 2.30 6.97 9.46
C ILE A 7 2.14 7.32 8.00
N TYR A 8 1.15 6.69 7.37
CA TYR A 8 0.77 6.87 5.98
C TYR A 8 -0.68 7.32 5.88
N ARG A 9 -1.01 8.01 4.79
CA ARG A 9 -2.39 8.25 4.32
C ARG A 9 -2.63 7.41 3.08
N ALA A 10 -3.82 6.82 2.98
CA ALA A 10 -4.20 6.00 1.85
C ALA A 10 -5.67 6.18 1.51
N LEU A 11 -6.00 6.17 0.21
CA LEU A 11 -7.38 6.14 -0.26
C LEU A 11 -7.70 4.74 -0.76
N VAL A 12 -8.66 4.07 -0.13
CA VAL A 12 -9.08 2.71 -0.48
C VAL A 12 -10.43 2.70 -1.16
N SER A 13 -10.63 1.73 -2.04
CA SER A 13 -11.95 1.41 -2.58
C SER A 13 -12.83 0.77 -1.52
N GLY A 14 -14.14 1.00 -1.58
CA GLY A 14 -15.12 0.52 -0.62
C GLY A 14 -15.33 1.46 0.57
N VAL A 15 -16.48 1.31 1.21
CA VAL A 15 -16.80 1.93 2.50
C VAL A 15 -16.43 0.94 3.61
N MET A 16 -15.44 1.28 4.43
CA MET A 16 -15.02 0.40 5.54
C MET A 16 -16.02 0.46 6.69
N ASP A 17 -16.53 -0.69 7.13
CA ASP A 17 -17.51 -0.72 8.23
C ASP A 17 -16.89 -0.34 9.59
N MET A 18 -15.65 -0.77 9.83
CA MET A 18 -14.95 -0.59 11.10
C MET A 18 -14.14 0.72 11.10
N ASP A 19 -14.15 1.44 12.22
CA ASP A 19 -13.34 2.67 12.40
C ASP A 19 -11.84 2.36 12.55
N GLU A 20 -11.50 1.22 13.15
CA GLU A 20 -10.12 0.77 13.31
C GLU A 20 -9.99 -0.72 13.00
N VAL A 21 -8.87 -1.10 12.38
CA VAL A 21 -8.53 -2.49 12.11
C VAL A 21 -7.03 -2.74 12.25
N VAL A 22 -6.65 -3.87 12.85
CA VAL A 22 -5.26 -4.33 12.93
C VAL A 22 -5.08 -5.55 12.03
N ILE A 23 -4.17 -5.44 11.07
CA ILE A 23 -3.93 -6.46 10.05
C ILE A 23 -2.57 -7.09 10.33
N LYS A 24 -2.56 -8.40 10.61
CA LYS A 24 -1.37 -9.20 10.96
C LYS A 24 -0.97 -10.24 9.91
N GLN A 25 -1.60 -10.20 8.74
CA GLN A 25 -1.37 -11.16 7.67
C GLN A 25 0.12 -11.18 7.26
N PRO A 26 0.81 -12.33 7.35
CA PRO A 26 2.19 -12.40 6.90
C PRO A 26 2.33 -12.19 5.37
N ILE A 27 3.50 -11.70 4.97
CA ILE A 27 3.81 -11.36 3.56
C ILE A 27 4.94 -12.25 3.06
N GLY A 28 4.64 -13.02 2.01
CA GLY A 28 5.58 -13.90 1.33
C GLY A 28 5.82 -13.47 -0.11
N THR A 29 6.47 -14.32 -0.90
CA THR A 29 6.77 -14.08 -2.31
C THR A 29 6.28 -15.23 -3.18
N ILE A 30 5.75 -14.93 -4.36
CA ILE A 30 5.41 -15.89 -5.41
C ILE A 30 6.25 -15.64 -6.67
N LYS A 31 6.39 -16.65 -7.53
CA LYS A 31 6.93 -16.43 -8.88
C LYS A 31 5.97 -15.52 -9.65
N TYR A 32 6.52 -14.53 -10.35
CA TYR A 32 5.73 -13.57 -11.13
C TYR A 32 6.50 -13.19 -12.41
N PRO A 33 5.87 -13.28 -13.60
CA PRO A 33 6.52 -12.95 -14.87
C PRO A 33 7.11 -11.53 -14.87
N GLY A 34 8.30 -11.36 -15.45
CA GLY A 34 8.98 -10.07 -15.50
C GLY A 34 9.57 -9.57 -14.18
N VAL A 35 9.45 -10.33 -13.08
CA VAL A 35 9.97 -9.93 -11.75
C VAL A 35 10.91 -11.00 -11.20
N ALA A 36 12.22 -10.79 -11.40
CA ALA A 36 13.27 -11.77 -11.10
C ALA A 36 13.25 -12.31 -9.65
N LYS A 37 12.90 -11.48 -8.66
CA LYS A 37 12.85 -11.86 -7.24
C LYS A 37 11.48 -12.34 -6.77
N GLY A 38 10.51 -12.45 -7.69
CA GLY A 38 9.12 -12.72 -7.37
C GLY A 38 8.36 -11.52 -6.84
N LEU A 39 7.03 -11.66 -6.77
CA LEU A 39 6.11 -10.64 -6.28
C LEU A 39 5.72 -10.91 -4.83
N TYR A 40 5.67 -9.86 -4.01
CA TYR A 40 5.20 -9.95 -2.64
C TYR A 40 3.68 -10.03 -2.57
N VAL A 41 3.14 -10.96 -1.78
CA VAL A 41 1.71 -11.20 -1.62
C VAL A 41 1.35 -11.55 -0.18
N ALA A 42 0.06 -11.47 0.15
CA ALA A 42 -0.45 -12.04 1.39
C ALA A 42 -0.24 -13.57 1.35
N SER A 43 0.52 -14.09 2.30
CA SER A 43 0.82 -15.52 2.37
C SER A 43 1.01 -15.97 3.82
N PRO A 44 0.30 -17.01 4.29
CA PRO A 44 0.46 -17.53 5.66
C PRO A 44 1.88 -18.01 6.00
N SER A 45 2.64 -18.47 5.00
CA SER A 45 4.05 -18.88 5.15
C SER A 45 5.04 -17.71 5.02
N GLY A 46 4.53 -16.49 4.86
CA GLY A 46 5.31 -15.27 4.73
C GLY A 46 5.98 -14.81 6.03
N LYS A 47 6.70 -13.70 5.93
CA LYS A 47 7.29 -13.03 7.09
C LYS A 47 6.22 -12.23 7.85
N PRO A 48 6.26 -12.18 9.19
CA PRO A 48 5.33 -11.38 9.97
C PRO A 48 5.32 -9.92 9.53
N ALA A 49 4.12 -9.36 9.46
CA ALA A 49 3.84 -7.98 9.12
C ALA A 49 2.67 -7.48 9.98
N LEU A 50 2.69 -6.20 10.36
CA LEU A 50 1.61 -5.60 11.14
C LEU A 50 1.36 -4.15 10.73
N SER A 51 0.10 -3.88 10.40
CA SER A 51 -0.43 -2.54 10.09
C SER A 51 -1.64 -2.26 10.96
N SER A 52 -1.67 -1.09 11.61
CA SER A 52 -2.85 -0.56 12.29
C SER A 52 -3.47 0.50 11.40
N VAL A 53 -4.76 0.35 11.08
CA VAL A 53 -5.51 1.23 10.19
C VAL A 53 -6.58 1.94 11.00
N ARG A 54 -6.74 3.24 10.76
CA ARG A 54 -7.83 4.07 11.30
C ARG A 54 -8.53 4.76 10.14
N VAL A 55 -9.85 4.67 10.08
CA VAL A 55 -10.68 5.44 9.15
C VAL A 55 -10.70 6.91 9.57
N LEU A 56 -10.51 7.78 8.60
CA LEU A 56 -10.54 9.23 8.80
C LEU A 56 -11.80 9.84 8.19
N GLU A 57 -12.17 9.38 6.99
CA GLU A 57 -13.32 9.89 6.25
C GLU A 57 -13.87 8.77 5.36
N ARG A 58 -15.20 8.69 5.27
CA ARG A 58 -15.93 7.76 4.39
C ARG A 58 -16.69 8.57 3.36
N ASP A 59 -16.53 8.20 2.10
CA ASP A 59 -17.28 8.78 1.00
C ASP A 59 -18.11 7.66 0.36
N SER A 60 -19.38 7.60 0.76
CA SER A 60 -20.30 6.57 0.28
C SER A 60 -20.73 6.82 -1.16
N GLU A 61 -20.69 8.06 -1.64
CA GLU A 61 -21.09 8.41 -3.01
C GLU A 61 -20.04 7.91 -4.02
N ASN A 62 -18.76 8.10 -3.70
CA ASN A 62 -17.64 7.62 -4.51
C ASN A 62 -17.18 6.20 -4.15
N ASN A 63 -17.85 5.54 -3.20
CA ASN A 63 -17.52 4.22 -2.68
C ASN A 63 -16.03 4.09 -2.29
N CYS A 64 -15.56 5.00 -1.44
CA CYS A 64 -14.17 5.02 -0.99
C CYS A 64 -14.03 5.44 0.47
N THR A 65 -12.86 5.14 1.05
CA THR A 65 -12.53 5.49 2.43
C THR A 65 -11.11 6.04 2.49
N LEU A 66 -10.94 7.20 3.14
CA LEU A 66 -9.63 7.75 3.48
C LEU A 66 -9.18 7.20 4.83
N VAL A 67 -7.98 6.62 4.87
CA VAL A 67 -7.45 5.97 6.07
C VAL A 67 -6.06 6.47 6.44
N GLN A 68 -5.77 6.42 7.74
CA GLN A 68 -4.43 6.47 8.29
C GLN A 68 -3.92 5.05 8.49
N VAL A 69 -2.67 4.77 8.11
CA VAL A 69 -2.02 3.48 8.37
C VAL A 69 -0.72 3.70 9.13
N GLU A 70 -0.62 3.10 10.32
CA GLU A 70 0.64 2.95 11.04
C GLU A 70 1.22 1.56 10.79
N ILE A 71 2.49 1.48 10.37
CA ILE A 71 3.17 0.19 10.18
C ILE A 71 4.25 -0.02 11.24
N GLN A 72 4.23 -1.23 11.81
CA GLN A 72 5.18 -1.65 12.83
C GLN A 72 6.36 -2.42 12.22
N SER A 73 6.12 -3.03 11.07
CA SER A 73 7.10 -3.65 10.20
C SER A 73 7.35 -2.78 8.95
N GLY A 74 8.12 -3.30 7.99
CA GLY A 74 8.41 -2.62 6.73
C GLY A 74 8.58 -3.60 5.58
N ARG A 75 7.65 -4.56 5.43
CA ARG A 75 7.70 -5.49 4.31
C ARG A 75 7.40 -4.75 3.00
N PRO A 76 7.98 -5.17 1.86
CA PRO A 76 7.67 -4.57 0.57
C PRO A 76 6.16 -4.62 0.31
N HIS A 77 5.62 -3.50 -0.18
CA HIS A 77 4.20 -3.32 -0.50
C HIS A 77 3.22 -3.60 0.66
N GLN A 78 3.70 -3.60 1.92
CA GLN A 78 2.89 -4.05 3.06
C GLN A 78 1.51 -3.41 3.16
N ILE A 79 1.41 -2.08 2.98
CA ILE A 79 0.14 -1.37 3.06
C ILE A 79 -0.78 -1.75 1.90
N ARG A 80 -0.25 -1.78 0.67
CA ARG A 80 -0.96 -2.20 -0.54
C ARG A 80 -1.57 -3.58 -0.35
N ILE A 81 -0.74 -4.55 0.07
CA ILE A 81 -1.14 -5.95 0.30
C ILE A 81 -2.14 -6.06 1.45
N HIS A 82 -1.91 -5.42 2.59
CA HIS A 82 -2.77 -5.57 3.76
C HIS A 82 -4.17 -5.01 3.52
N LEU A 83 -4.28 -3.81 2.94
CA LEU A 83 -5.57 -3.19 2.67
C LEU A 83 -6.34 -3.98 1.60
N SER A 84 -5.66 -4.42 0.55
CA SER A 84 -6.19 -5.38 -0.42
C SER A 84 -6.62 -6.70 0.23
N PHE A 85 -5.84 -7.27 1.15
CA PHE A 85 -6.15 -8.53 1.84
C PHE A 85 -7.46 -8.48 2.62
N ILE A 86 -7.75 -7.35 3.27
CA ILE A 86 -9.02 -7.17 3.99
C ILE A 86 -10.17 -6.70 3.09
N GLY A 87 -9.98 -6.66 1.77
CA GLY A 87 -11.03 -6.36 0.80
C GLY A 87 -11.14 -4.91 0.36
N TYR A 88 -10.25 -4.03 0.83
CA TYR A 88 -10.25 -2.60 0.52
C TYR A 88 -8.93 -2.19 -0.18
N PRO A 89 -8.68 -2.64 -1.43
CA PRO A 89 -7.46 -2.28 -2.15
C PRO A 89 -7.39 -0.76 -2.38
N LEU A 90 -6.16 -0.24 -2.52
CA LEU A 90 -5.93 1.17 -2.81
C LEU A 90 -6.59 1.55 -4.14
N ILE A 91 -7.23 2.71 -4.20
CA ILE A 91 -7.75 3.25 -5.46
C ILE A 91 -6.58 3.51 -6.41
N GLY A 92 -6.68 2.94 -7.61
CA GLY A 92 -5.69 3.05 -8.68
C GLY A 92 -4.52 2.08 -8.57
N ASP A 93 -4.51 1.13 -7.62
CA ASP A 93 -3.47 0.10 -7.60
C ASP A 93 -3.57 -0.81 -8.84
N PRO A 94 -2.54 -0.82 -9.71
CA PRO A 94 -2.57 -1.65 -10.90
C PRO A 94 -2.30 -3.12 -10.56
N LEU A 95 -1.67 -3.40 -9.41
CA LEU A 95 -1.10 -4.70 -9.11
C LEU A 95 -2.04 -5.55 -8.25
N TYR A 96 -2.54 -5.02 -7.14
CA TYR A 96 -3.26 -5.81 -6.13
C TYR A 96 -4.78 -5.76 -6.23
N VAL A 97 -5.45 -6.90 -6.04
CA VAL A 97 -6.91 -7.05 -5.89
C VAL A 97 -7.27 -7.59 -4.53
N SER A 98 -8.56 -7.54 -4.16
CA SER A 98 -9.06 -8.12 -2.91
C SER A 98 -8.49 -9.51 -2.64
N GLY A 99 -8.00 -9.73 -1.40
CA GLY A 99 -7.31 -10.96 -0.99
C GLY A 99 -5.78 -10.86 -0.94
N GLY A 100 -5.19 -9.71 -1.26
CA GLY A 100 -3.73 -9.51 -1.14
C GLY A 100 -2.93 -10.18 -2.26
N GLN A 101 -3.57 -10.42 -3.40
CA GLN A 101 -3.04 -11.14 -4.57
C GLN A 101 -3.00 -10.22 -5.82
N PRO A 102 -2.20 -10.56 -6.85
CA PRO A 102 -2.16 -9.77 -8.08
C PRO A 102 -3.45 -9.89 -8.93
N LYS A 103 -3.76 -8.87 -9.75
CA LYS A 103 -4.95 -8.78 -10.63
C LYS A 103 -5.13 -9.96 -11.58
N CYS A 104 -4.05 -10.41 -12.22
CA CYS A 104 -4.11 -11.50 -13.20
C CYS A 104 -2.94 -12.46 -13.01
N PHE A 105 -3.28 -13.75 -12.95
CA PHE A 105 -2.35 -14.87 -13.05
C PHE A 105 -2.94 -15.85 -14.07
N HIS A 106 -2.60 -15.68 -15.34
CA HIS A 106 -2.77 -16.73 -16.36
C HIS A 106 -1.38 -17.22 -16.78
N PRO A 107 -0.85 -18.29 -16.17
CA PRO A 107 0.47 -18.83 -16.51
C PRO A 107 0.53 -19.45 -17.92
N GLU A 108 -0.59 -19.53 -18.64
CA GLU A 108 -0.70 -20.20 -19.94
C GLU A 108 -0.73 -19.24 -21.15
N LEU A 109 -0.77 -17.92 -20.93
CA LEU A 109 -0.89 -16.89 -21.97
C LEU A 109 0.30 -15.93 -21.94
N MET A 110 1.51 -16.48 -22.01
CA MET A 110 2.69 -15.65 -22.30
C MET A 110 2.76 -15.46 -23.81
N ASP A 111 2.12 -14.41 -24.32
CA ASP A 111 2.41 -13.91 -25.65
C ASP A 111 3.78 -13.22 -25.62
N GLU A 112 4.68 -13.65 -26.50
CA GLU A 112 6.05 -13.13 -26.63
C GLU A 112 6.11 -11.90 -27.56
N SER A 113 4.98 -11.22 -27.76
CA SER A 113 4.91 -10.04 -28.60
C SER A 113 5.19 -8.77 -27.78
N PHE A 114 6.11 -7.95 -28.26
CA PHE A 114 6.66 -6.82 -27.51
C PHE A 114 6.49 -5.51 -28.28
N GLU A 115 5.83 -4.53 -27.68
CA GLU A 115 5.80 -3.17 -28.22
C GLU A 115 7.12 -2.43 -27.96
N LYS A 116 7.63 -1.74 -28.99
CA LYS A 116 8.92 -1.05 -28.97
C LYS A 116 8.77 0.32 -28.30
N ASP A 117 8.92 0.36 -26.98
CA ASP A 117 9.12 1.60 -26.25
C ASP A 117 10.57 1.64 -25.71
N GLY A 118 11.44 2.42 -26.36
CA GLY A 118 12.84 2.57 -25.94
C GLY A 118 13.72 1.30 -25.97
N GLY A 119 13.26 0.22 -26.62
CA GLY A 119 14.00 -1.04 -26.74
C GLY A 119 13.86 -2.01 -25.56
N TYR A 120 13.05 -1.67 -24.54
CA TYR A 120 12.73 -2.58 -23.45
C TYR A 120 11.33 -3.16 -23.62
N GLN A 121 11.27 -4.48 -23.51
CA GLN A 121 10.07 -5.27 -23.54
C GLN A 121 9.28 -5.08 -22.24
N ARG A 122 8.26 -4.22 -22.23
CA ARG A 122 7.39 -4.06 -21.06
C ARG A 122 6.43 -5.26 -20.97
N PRO A 123 6.34 -5.97 -19.83
CA PRO A 123 5.33 -7.00 -19.64
C PRO A 123 3.92 -6.41 -19.77
N GLU A 124 2.98 -7.13 -20.37
CA GLU A 124 1.57 -6.73 -20.39
C GLU A 124 0.97 -6.64 -18.98
N ASN A 125 1.46 -7.51 -18.08
CA ASN A 125 1.03 -7.52 -16.69
C ASN A 125 1.70 -6.40 -15.88
N PRO A 126 0.95 -5.75 -14.97
CA PRO A 126 1.52 -4.77 -14.05
C PRO A 126 2.68 -5.32 -13.23
N VAL A 127 3.70 -4.50 -12.99
CA VAL A 127 4.90 -4.84 -12.23
C VAL A 127 5.01 -3.98 -10.96
N PRO A 128 5.83 -4.38 -9.96
CA PRO A 128 5.97 -3.68 -8.69
C PRO A 128 6.19 -2.16 -8.75
N GLY A 129 6.89 -1.70 -9.78
CA GLY A 129 7.22 -0.28 -9.98
C GLY A 129 6.10 0.55 -10.60
N ASP A 130 5.01 -0.06 -11.07
CA ASP A 130 3.88 0.68 -11.63
C ASP A 130 3.18 1.48 -10.53
N CYS A 131 3.09 2.79 -10.77
CA CYS A 131 2.39 3.76 -9.93
C CYS A 131 0.87 3.78 -10.24
N GLY A 132 0.15 4.74 -9.66
CA GLY A 132 -1.28 4.96 -9.89
C GLY A 132 -2.13 4.82 -8.64
N TYR A 133 -1.59 4.19 -7.59
CA TYR A 133 -2.26 4.08 -6.30
C TYR A 133 -2.11 5.33 -5.43
N ASN A 134 -3.11 5.56 -4.59
CA ASN A 134 -3.16 6.66 -3.65
C ASN A 134 -2.62 6.26 -2.27
N LEU A 135 -1.31 6.40 -2.08
CA LEU A 135 -0.60 6.13 -0.81
C LEU A 135 0.51 7.15 -0.60
N HIS A 136 0.53 7.79 0.57
CA HIS A 136 1.49 8.83 0.90
C HIS A 136 2.11 8.59 2.27
N ALA A 137 3.44 8.66 2.35
CA ALA A 137 4.18 8.61 3.61
C ALA A 137 4.11 9.97 4.29
N HIS A 138 3.18 10.12 5.23
CA HIS A 138 2.88 11.42 5.83
C HIS A 138 3.84 11.80 6.94
N GLN A 139 4.21 10.85 7.82
CA GLN A 139 5.00 11.18 8.99
C GLN A 139 5.92 10.04 9.40
N ILE A 140 7.13 10.39 9.81
CA ILE A 140 8.06 9.49 10.48
C ILE A 140 8.52 10.10 11.81
N GLY A 141 8.42 9.31 12.87
CA GLY A 141 8.98 9.62 14.18
C GLY A 141 10.12 8.66 14.49
N LEU A 142 11.26 9.17 14.94
CA LEU A 142 12.41 8.35 15.33
C LEU A 142 13.22 9.03 16.43
N ILE A 143 13.99 8.23 17.17
CA ILE A 143 15.00 8.75 18.08
C ILE A 143 16.24 9.11 17.28
N HIS A 144 16.70 10.37 17.37
CA HIS A 144 17.92 10.82 16.70
C HIS A 144 19.13 10.03 17.24
N PRO A 145 19.96 9.42 16.36
CA PRO A 145 20.98 8.46 16.79
C PRO A 145 22.12 9.08 17.60
N ILE A 146 22.26 10.41 17.58
CA ILE A 146 23.33 11.13 18.29
C ILE A 146 22.77 11.84 19.53
N THR A 147 21.65 12.55 19.40
CA THR A 147 21.12 13.39 20.49
C THR A 147 20.15 12.64 21.40
N ASN A 148 19.68 11.45 21.01
CA ASN A 148 18.61 10.70 21.69
C ASN A 148 17.28 11.45 21.85
N GLU A 149 17.11 12.57 21.14
CA GLU A 149 15.85 13.31 21.12
C GLU A 149 14.87 12.68 20.12
N LEU A 150 13.58 12.82 20.41
CA LEU A 150 12.53 12.41 19.50
C LEU A 150 12.41 13.42 18.36
N ILE A 151 12.70 12.98 17.14
CA ILE A 151 12.48 13.75 15.92
C ILE A 151 11.20 13.26 15.26
N LYS A 152 10.39 14.22 14.80
CA LYS A 152 9.21 13.98 13.97
C LYS A 152 9.34 14.80 12.69
N ILE A 153 9.29 14.11 11.55
CA ILE A 153 9.32 14.72 10.22
C ILE A 153 7.96 14.44 9.57
N THR A 154 7.35 15.49 9.03
CA THR A 154 6.04 15.43 8.38
C THR A 154 6.16 15.92 6.93
N ALA A 155 5.64 15.15 5.99
CA ALA A 155 5.46 15.54 4.60
C ALA A 155 4.03 16.10 4.41
N PRO A 156 3.86 17.24 3.72
CA PRO A 156 2.54 17.78 3.41
C PRO A 156 1.67 16.78 2.64
N LEU A 157 0.40 16.70 3.00
CA LEU A 157 -0.55 15.81 2.35
C LEU A 157 -0.94 16.34 0.97
N PRO A 158 -1.00 15.49 -0.06
CA PRO A 158 -1.65 15.86 -1.30
C PRO A 158 -3.17 16.01 -1.07
N ALA A 159 -3.82 16.90 -1.82
CA ALA A 159 -5.23 17.27 -1.60
C ALA A 159 -6.21 16.08 -1.58
N ILE A 160 -5.95 15.07 -2.41
CA ILE A 160 -6.75 13.83 -2.49
C ILE A 160 -6.65 12.93 -1.24
N LEU A 161 -5.62 13.15 -0.40
CA LEU A 161 -5.38 12.40 0.84
C LEU A 161 -5.55 13.25 2.10
N GLN A 162 -6.10 14.46 1.95
CA GLN A 162 -6.58 15.28 3.05
C GLN A 162 -8.04 14.93 3.36
N THR A 163 -8.40 14.95 4.63
CA THR A 163 -9.80 15.02 5.05
C THR A 163 -10.40 16.36 4.64
N ARG A 164 -11.73 16.46 4.65
CA ARG A 164 -12.44 17.72 4.42
C ARG A 164 -12.01 18.80 5.42
N GLU A 165 -11.91 18.46 6.69
CA GLU A 165 -11.45 19.38 7.74
C GLU A 165 -10.01 19.87 7.50
N GLU A 166 -9.09 18.97 7.11
CA GLU A 166 -7.70 19.34 6.79
C GLU A 166 -7.62 20.27 5.56
N ARG A 167 -8.50 20.10 4.57
CA ARG A 167 -8.60 21.00 3.40
C ARG A 167 -9.12 22.39 3.76
N GLU A 168 -10.13 22.46 4.62
CA GLU A 168 -10.77 23.71 5.03
C GLU A 168 -9.88 24.53 5.99
N ALA A 169 -8.93 23.88 6.68
CA ALA A 169 -7.98 24.53 7.58
C ALA A 169 -6.66 24.99 6.93
N SER A 170 -6.45 24.73 5.63
CA SER A 170 -5.20 25.03 4.89
C SER A 170 -5.23 26.36 4.15
#